data_AF-A0AAV9QV91-F1
#
_entry.id   AF-A0AAV9QV91-F1
#
_cell.length_a   1.000
_cell.length_b   1.000
_cell.length_c   1.000
_cell.angle_alpha   90.00
_cell.angle_beta   90.00
_cell.angle_gamma   90.00
#
_symmetry.space_group_name_H-M   'P 1'
#
loop_
_entity.id
_entity.type
_entity.pdbx_description
1 polymer ?
#
loop_
_entity_poly.entity_id
_entity_poly.type
_entity_poly.pdbx_seq_one_letter_code
_entity_poly.pdbx_strand_id
1 'polypeptide(L)'
;MALQGSEEVGEQVEEPEDLNDQDASSISPAEEISLSPGPGGDEEPEEAFLLPWDRFSSWLHCICVVGFDLELGQAVEVIFLNFKLSEKEKTSICYLSFPDSNSGCLGDTQFCFRFRQGSNRKSSMGCFLENTDRDAPPCLKREQGHYYGYVYFRQVRDKSLKRGYFQKSLVLISKLPYVTFFHSLLKIMAPEYFEKQEPCLEAACNDIDRWPAPHPGRVLTLPIMGVVIKVLAHKLDGQKQADVLI
;
A
#
# COMPACT_ATOMS: atom_id res chain seq x y z
N MET A 1 1.23 14.23 70.74
CA MET A 1 0.34 13.71 71.81
C MET A 1 -1.07 13.90 71.30
N ALA A 2 -1.74 12.85 70.83
CA ALA A 2 -2.59 11.94 71.62
C ALA A 2 -4.07 12.25 71.30
N LEU A 3 -4.74 11.33 70.59
CA LEU A 3 -5.94 10.57 71.03
C LEU A 3 -7.25 11.33 70.72
N GLN A 4 -8.17 10.88 69.86
CA GLN A 4 -9.00 9.65 69.82
C GLN A 4 -10.33 9.81 70.60
N GLY A 5 -11.43 9.36 69.98
CA GLY A 5 -12.77 9.14 70.59
C GLY A 5 -13.74 10.33 70.44
N SER A 6 -15.05 10.17 70.25
CA SER A 6 -15.91 9.01 70.54
C SER A 6 -17.25 9.15 69.80
N GLU A 7 -17.88 8.00 69.55
CA GLU A 7 -19.28 7.79 69.16
C GLU A 7 -20.26 8.05 70.32
N GLU A 8 -21.53 8.35 70.00
CA GLU A 8 -22.80 8.04 70.73
C GLU A 8 -23.94 8.71 69.93
N VAL A 9 -24.90 8.04 69.28
CA VAL A 9 -25.99 7.11 69.69
C VAL A 9 -27.06 7.75 70.59
N GLY A 10 -28.32 7.68 70.13
CA GLY A 10 -29.57 8.00 70.85
C GLY A 10 -30.65 8.49 69.88
N GLU A 11 -31.45 7.63 69.24
CA GLU A 11 -32.66 6.93 69.73
C GLU A 11 -33.89 7.88 69.85
N GLN A 12 -34.73 7.95 68.80
CA GLN A 12 -36.03 7.26 68.55
C GLN A 12 -37.27 8.01 69.10
N VAL A 13 -38.46 7.59 68.62
CA VAL A 13 -39.86 7.98 68.93
C VAL A 13 -40.45 8.96 67.90
N GLU A 14 -41.55 8.71 67.16
CA GLU A 14 -42.55 7.62 67.07
C GLU A 14 -43.32 7.74 65.72
N GLU A 15 -43.86 6.60 65.30
CA GLU A 15 -44.72 6.22 64.14
C GLU A 15 -46.15 6.86 64.10
N PRO A 16 -47.09 6.47 63.19
CA PRO A 16 -47.02 5.79 61.87
C PRO A 16 -48.01 6.34 60.79
N GLU A 17 -47.97 5.71 59.60
CA GLU A 17 -49.07 5.43 58.63
C GLU A 17 -49.72 6.64 57.88
N ASP A 18 -49.89 6.68 56.55
CA ASP A 18 -50.14 5.62 55.58
C ASP A 18 -49.70 6.01 54.14
N LEU A 19 -49.44 4.98 53.35
CA LEU A 19 -48.89 4.97 52.00
C LEU A 19 -49.87 5.44 50.90
N ASN A 20 -49.36 6.10 49.86
CA ASN A 20 -49.46 5.57 48.49
C ASN A 20 -48.50 6.27 47.48
N ASP A 21 -47.53 5.48 47.01
CA ASP A 21 -47.02 5.33 45.64
C ASP A 21 -46.65 6.56 44.76
N GLN A 22 -45.35 6.85 44.79
CA GLN A 22 -44.39 6.71 43.69
C GLN A 22 -44.73 7.22 42.26
N ASP A 23 -43.85 8.16 41.89
CA ASP A 23 -43.07 8.23 40.65
C ASP A 23 -43.66 9.01 39.46
N ALA A 24 -43.26 10.29 39.41
CA ALA A 24 -43.29 11.12 38.22
C ALA A 24 -41.85 11.27 37.70
N SER A 25 -41.49 10.49 36.68
CA SER A 25 -40.32 10.77 35.85
C SER A 25 -40.69 10.73 34.36
N SER A 26 -40.81 11.96 33.84
CA SER A 26 -40.34 12.45 32.54
C SER A 26 -40.44 11.56 31.30
N ILE A 27 -41.36 12.00 30.45
CA ILE A 27 -41.61 11.67 29.04
C ILE A 27 -40.38 11.93 28.15
N SER A 28 -40.08 11.01 27.24
CA SER A 28 -39.45 11.30 25.94
C SER A 28 -40.07 10.38 24.88
N PRO A 29 -40.58 10.88 23.73
CA PRO A 29 -41.30 10.05 22.78
C PRO A 29 -40.36 9.24 21.89
N ALA A 30 -40.67 7.94 21.76
CA ALA A 30 -40.18 7.09 20.70
C ALA A 30 -40.95 7.39 19.41
N GLU A 31 -40.25 7.55 18.28
CA GLU A 31 -40.85 7.47 16.94
C GLU A 31 -40.58 6.10 16.31
N GLU A 32 -41.62 5.63 15.64
CA GLU A 32 -41.88 4.26 15.21
C GLU A 32 -40.94 3.74 14.11
N ILE A 33 -40.61 2.46 14.26
CA ILE A 33 -40.17 1.58 13.19
C ILE A 33 -41.35 1.31 12.25
N SER A 34 -41.23 1.73 11.00
CA SER A 34 -42.02 1.22 9.88
C SER A 34 -41.08 0.65 8.81
N LEU A 35 -41.00 -0.67 8.77
CA LEU A 35 -40.37 -1.44 7.69
C LEU A 35 -41.33 -1.51 6.49
N SER A 36 -40.81 -1.28 5.29
CA SER A 36 -41.43 -1.79 4.05
C SER A 36 -40.35 -2.39 3.13
N PRO A 37 -40.57 -3.59 2.53
CA PRO A 37 -39.60 -4.23 1.65
C PRO A 37 -39.92 -3.92 0.18
N GLY A 38 -38.89 -3.58 -0.59
CA GLY A 38 -38.95 -3.45 -2.06
C GLY A 38 -37.61 -3.84 -2.67
N PRO A 39 -37.55 -4.79 -3.63
CA PRO A 39 -36.31 -5.28 -4.22
C PRO A 39 -36.00 -4.49 -5.49
N GLY A 40 -34.76 -4.01 -5.62
CA GLY A 40 -34.28 -3.34 -6.83
C GLY A 40 -33.50 -2.08 -6.50
N GLY A 41 -32.21 -2.26 -6.26
CA GLY A 41 -31.25 -1.18 -6.19
C GLY A 41 -29.92 -1.80 -6.58
N ASP A 42 -29.38 -1.33 -7.70
CA ASP A 42 -28.06 -1.67 -8.20
C ASP A 42 -27.04 -1.62 -7.05
N GLU A 43 -26.16 -2.63 -6.98
CA GLU A 43 -25.03 -2.67 -6.05
C GLU A 43 -24.04 -1.54 -6.39
N GLU A 44 -24.38 -0.31 -6.04
CA GLU A 44 -23.42 0.78 -5.87
C GLU A 44 -22.47 0.33 -4.77
N PRO A 45 -21.16 0.16 -5.04
CA PRO A 45 -20.25 -0.31 -4.03
C PRO A 45 -20.23 0.73 -2.91
N GLU A 46 -20.57 0.31 -1.69
CA GLU A 46 -20.37 1.09 -0.47
C GLU A 46 -19.04 1.82 -0.59
N GLU A 47 -19.06 3.15 -0.67
CA GLU A 47 -17.86 3.97 -0.62
C GLU A 47 -17.28 3.80 0.78
N ALA A 48 -16.54 2.71 0.96
CA ALA A 48 -15.66 2.52 2.09
C ALA A 48 -14.83 3.80 2.21
N PHE A 49 -14.70 4.35 3.41
CA PHE A 49 -13.91 5.55 3.68
C PHE A 49 -12.44 5.29 3.28
N LEU A 50 -12.13 5.49 1.99
CA LEU A 50 -10.79 5.30 1.45
C LEU A 50 -9.95 6.51 1.86
N LEU A 51 -8.83 6.23 2.51
CA LEU A 51 -7.81 7.23 2.75
C LEU A 51 -7.09 7.56 1.42
N PRO A 52 -6.49 8.76 1.30
CA PRO A 52 -5.64 9.08 0.16
C PRO A 52 -4.57 8.00 -0.03
N TRP A 53 -4.40 7.54 -1.27
CA TRP A 53 -3.41 6.52 -1.65
C TRP A 53 -3.71 5.07 -1.21
N ASP A 54 -4.91 4.78 -0.70
CA ASP A 54 -5.27 3.41 -0.30
C ASP A 54 -5.25 2.43 -1.49
N ARG A 55 -5.75 2.85 -2.65
CA ARG A 55 -5.75 2.04 -3.86
C ARG A 55 -4.34 1.88 -4.40
N PHE A 56 -3.54 2.94 -4.37
CA PHE A 56 -2.11 2.84 -4.69
C PHE A 56 -1.41 1.80 -3.81
N SER A 57 -1.67 1.83 -2.50
CA SER A 57 -1.05 0.92 -1.52
C SER A 57 -1.40 -0.56 -1.76
N SER A 58 -2.50 -0.82 -2.48
CA SER A 58 -2.91 -2.17 -2.89
C SER A 58 -2.01 -2.75 -3.98
N TRP A 59 -1.31 -1.91 -4.75
CA TRP A 59 -0.43 -2.29 -5.86
C TRP A 59 1.05 -2.08 -5.53
N LEU A 60 1.40 -0.92 -4.99
CA LEU A 60 2.77 -0.47 -4.75
C LEU A 60 2.93 0.04 -3.33
N HIS A 61 4.11 -0.18 -2.75
CA HIS A 61 4.49 0.45 -1.51
C HIS A 61 5.04 1.86 -1.75
N CYS A 62 5.90 2.02 -2.77
CA CYS A 62 6.45 3.30 -3.19
C CYS A 62 7.16 3.14 -4.55
N ILE A 63 7.54 4.26 -5.14
CA ILE A 63 8.38 4.33 -6.34
C ILE A 63 9.66 5.05 -5.95
N CYS A 64 10.82 4.49 -6.30
CA CYS A 64 12.12 5.07 -6.02
C CYS A 64 12.88 5.33 -7.32
N VAL A 65 13.58 6.45 -7.37
CA VAL A 65 14.59 6.75 -8.38
C VAL A 65 15.95 6.65 -7.71
N VAL A 66 16.83 5.82 -8.26
CA VAL A 66 18.19 5.64 -7.76
C VAL A 66 19.18 6.05 -8.84
N GLY A 67 20.02 7.03 -8.55
CA GLY A 67 21.08 7.50 -9.43
C GLY A 67 22.46 7.05 -8.98
N PHE A 68 23.47 7.36 -9.80
CA PHE A 68 24.87 7.20 -9.43
C PHE A 68 25.49 8.57 -9.17
N ASP A 69 25.80 8.83 -7.91
CA ASP A 69 26.59 9.96 -7.46
C ASP A 69 28.09 9.58 -7.42
N LEU A 70 28.97 10.54 -7.73
CA LEU A 70 30.42 10.28 -7.81
C LEU A 70 31.08 10.09 -6.44
N GLU A 71 30.52 10.71 -5.39
CA GLU A 71 31.07 10.70 -4.05
C GLU A 71 30.40 9.62 -3.19
N LEU A 72 29.08 9.49 -3.32
CA LEU A 72 28.27 8.58 -2.53
C LEU A 72 28.06 7.20 -3.19
N GLY A 73 28.26 7.08 -4.50
CA GLY A 73 27.92 5.88 -5.26
C GLY A 73 26.44 5.81 -5.60
N GLN A 74 25.80 4.63 -5.48
CA GLN A 74 24.37 4.52 -5.73
C GLN A 74 23.58 5.22 -4.62
N ALA A 75 22.73 6.19 -4.98
CA ALA A 75 21.95 6.96 -4.01
C ALA A 75 20.51 7.14 -4.49
N VAL A 76 19.56 7.11 -3.54
CA VAL A 76 18.17 7.45 -3.85
C VAL A 76 18.08 8.96 -4.10
N GLU A 77 17.63 9.34 -5.28
CA GLU A 77 17.39 10.74 -5.64
C GLU A 77 15.98 11.16 -5.20
N VAL A 78 14.98 10.32 -5.52
CA VAL A 78 13.56 10.65 -5.31
C VAL A 78 12.81 9.43 -4.80
N ILE A 79 11.87 9.64 -3.86
CA ILE A 79 10.92 8.62 -3.41
C ILE A 79 9.51 9.20 -3.49
N PHE A 80 8.66 8.59 -4.32
CA PHE A 80 7.24 8.91 -4.38
C PHE A 80 6.46 8.02 -3.41
N LEU A 81 5.53 8.66 -2.69
CA LEU A 81 4.61 8.01 -1.75
C LEU A 81 5.35 7.16 -0.70
N ASN A 82 6.30 7.79 0.00
CA ASN A 82 7.11 7.13 1.04
C ASN A 82 6.30 6.90 2.33
N PHE A 83 5.52 5.81 2.37
CA PHE A 83 4.76 5.44 3.58
C PHE A 83 5.61 4.82 4.70
N LYS A 84 6.88 5.24 4.85
CA LYS A 84 7.84 4.91 5.94
C LYS A 84 8.86 3.80 5.61
N LEU A 85 9.60 3.91 4.50
CA LEU A 85 10.84 3.16 4.31
C LEU A 85 11.88 3.54 5.38
N SER A 86 12.43 2.53 6.06
CA SER A 86 13.55 2.68 6.99
C SER A 86 14.87 2.91 6.24
N GLU A 87 15.87 3.49 6.92
CA GLU A 87 17.19 3.71 6.32
C GLU A 87 17.86 2.40 5.85
N LYS A 88 17.61 1.29 6.55
CA LYS A 88 18.10 -0.03 6.12
C LYS A 88 17.45 -0.49 4.81
N GLU A 89 16.15 -0.23 4.64
CA GLU A 89 15.45 -0.55 3.40
C GLU A 89 15.91 0.34 2.26
N LYS A 90 16.05 1.66 2.47
CA LYS A 90 16.59 2.60 1.48
C LYS A 90 18.00 2.19 1.03
N THR A 91 18.87 1.86 1.99
CA THR A 91 20.22 1.35 1.74
C THR A 91 20.17 0.08 0.87
N SER A 92 19.28 -0.85 1.21
CA SER A 92 19.09 -2.08 0.42
C SER A 92 18.62 -1.78 -1.01
N ILE A 93 17.70 -0.82 -1.16
CA ILE A 93 17.22 -0.37 -2.47
C ILE A 93 18.39 0.21 -3.28
N CYS A 94 19.20 1.11 -2.72
CA CYS A 94 20.36 1.69 -3.44
C CYS A 94 21.28 0.61 -4.03
N TYR A 95 21.72 -0.33 -3.18
CA TYR A 95 22.68 -1.36 -3.59
C TYR A 95 22.10 -2.34 -4.61
N LEU A 96 20.83 -2.70 -4.47
CA LEU A 96 20.17 -3.68 -5.33
C LEU A 96 19.56 -3.08 -6.59
N SER A 97 19.58 -1.75 -6.77
CA SER A 97 18.98 -1.09 -7.95
C SER A 97 19.92 -1.02 -9.14
N PHE A 98 21.18 -1.42 -9.01
CA PHE A 98 22.15 -1.44 -10.10
C PHE A 98 22.54 -2.89 -10.39
N PRO A 99 22.87 -3.23 -11.65
CA PRO A 99 23.36 -4.57 -11.98
C PRO A 99 24.73 -4.81 -11.30
N ASP A 100 25.00 -6.07 -10.93
CA ASP A 100 26.25 -6.49 -10.26
C ASP A 100 27.50 -6.13 -11.08
N SER A 101 27.37 -6.08 -12.41
CA SER A 101 28.40 -5.55 -13.30
C SER A 101 27.81 -4.64 -14.36
N ASN A 102 28.49 -3.54 -14.63
CA ASN A 102 28.16 -2.60 -15.71
C ASN A 102 28.80 -3.00 -17.05
N SER A 103 29.66 -4.02 -17.08
CA SER A 103 30.37 -4.48 -18.29
C SER A 103 29.44 -5.32 -19.18
N GLY A 104 28.48 -4.66 -19.84
CA GLY A 104 27.48 -5.32 -20.69
C GLY A 104 26.09 -4.69 -20.62
N CYS A 105 25.87 -3.72 -19.72
CA CYS A 105 24.55 -3.12 -19.49
C CYS A 105 24.30 -1.83 -20.28
N LEU A 106 24.96 -1.63 -21.43
CA LEU A 106 24.70 -0.46 -22.27
C LEU A 106 23.26 -0.51 -22.80
N GLY A 107 22.50 0.56 -22.58
CA GLY A 107 21.08 0.66 -22.89
C GLY A 107 20.21 0.46 -21.66
N ASP A 108 19.12 -0.28 -21.85
CA ASP A 108 18.09 -0.49 -20.83
C ASP A 108 18.08 -1.95 -20.37
N THR A 109 18.05 -2.16 -19.07
CA THR A 109 18.04 -3.49 -18.44
C THR A 109 16.95 -3.56 -17.38
N GLN A 110 16.21 -4.68 -17.36
CA GLN A 110 15.20 -4.93 -16.33
C GLN A 110 15.56 -6.15 -15.51
N PHE A 111 15.38 -6.06 -14.20
CA PHE A 111 15.59 -7.15 -13.27
C PHE A 111 14.76 -6.89 -12.01
N CYS A 112 14.69 -7.88 -11.12
CA CYS A 112 13.98 -7.75 -9.86
C CYS A 112 14.82 -8.32 -8.72
N PHE A 113 14.62 -7.77 -7.53
CA PHE A 113 15.24 -8.25 -6.31
C PHE A 113 14.18 -8.38 -5.21
N ARG A 114 14.52 -9.15 -4.18
CA ARG A 114 13.71 -9.30 -2.97
C ARG A 114 14.53 -8.90 -1.77
N PHE A 115 13.95 -8.13 -0.86
CA PHE A 115 14.63 -7.66 0.34
C PHE A 115 13.70 -7.71 1.55
N ARG A 116 14.29 -7.78 2.75
CA ARG A 116 13.54 -7.90 4.01
C ARG A 116 12.93 -6.57 4.41
N GLN A 117 11.66 -6.61 4.76
CA GLN A 117 10.96 -5.50 5.42
C GLN A 117 11.47 -5.34 6.87
N GLY A 118 11.55 -4.10 7.34
CA GLY A 118 11.93 -3.80 8.73
C GLY A 118 10.96 -4.39 9.75
N SER A 119 11.50 -4.96 10.83
CA SER A 119 10.82 -5.81 11.82
C SER A 119 9.68 -5.16 12.64
N ASN A 120 9.41 -3.86 12.46
CA ASN A 120 8.53 -3.10 13.37
C ASN A 120 7.22 -2.62 12.71
N ARG A 121 6.77 -3.31 11.66
CA ARG A 121 5.56 -2.95 10.91
C ARG A 121 4.47 -4.00 11.13
N LYS A 122 3.63 -3.80 12.14
CA LYS A 122 2.30 -4.43 12.16
C LYS A 122 1.55 -3.89 10.94
N SER A 123 1.21 -4.76 9.98
CA SER A 123 0.38 -4.36 8.85
C SER A 123 -1.01 -4.01 9.38
N SER A 124 -1.28 -2.72 9.60
CA SER A 124 -2.60 -2.22 9.96
C SER A 124 -3.60 -2.27 8.79
N MET A 125 -3.18 -2.76 7.61
CA MET A 125 -3.96 -2.83 6.37
C MET A 125 -4.37 -4.28 6.03
N GLY A 126 -4.58 -5.13 7.03
CA GLY A 126 -4.84 -6.56 6.84
C GLY A 126 -6.23 -6.93 6.33
N CYS A 127 -7.28 -6.11 6.51
CA CYS A 127 -8.63 -6.67 6.48
C CYS A 127 -9.17 -7.09 5.09
N PHE A 128 -8.76 -6.49 3.97
CA PHE A 128 -9.38 -6.80 2.66
C PHE A 128 -8.62 -7.83 1.80
N LEU A 129 -7.29 -7.90 1.92
CA LEU A 129 -6.45 -8.76 1.08
C LEU A 129 -6.09 -10.10 1.75
N GLU A 130 -6.26 -10.22 3.05
CA GLU A 130 -5.92 -11.41 3.84
C GLU A 130 -6.83 -12.61 3.51
N ASN A 131 -8.08 -12.35 3.10
CA ASN A 131 -9.02 -13.39 2.67
C ASN A 131 -8.66 -14.01 1.30
N THR A 132 -7.95 -13.29 0.43
CA THR A 132 -7.54 -13.82 -0.90
C THR A 132 -6.36 -14.79 -0.83
N ASP A 133 -5.62 -14.80 0.29
CA ASP A 133 -4.39 -15.59 0.45
C ASP A 133 -4.65 -17.02 0.96
N ARG A 134 -5.89 -17.31 1.38
CA ARG A 134 -6.23 -18.63 1.93
C ARG A 134 -6.18 -19.74 0.86
N ASP A 135 -6.59 -19.39 -0.36
CA ASP A 135 -6.69 -20.32 -1.49
C ASP A 135 -5.49 -20.25 -2.44
N ALA A 136 -4.54 -19.33 -2.24
CA ALA A 136 -3.33 -19.20 -3.06
C ALA A 136 -2.29 -20.31 -2.73
N PRO A 137 -1.54 -20.85 -3.71
CA PRO A 137 -0.48 -21.81 -3.44
C PRO A 137 0.62 -21.17 -2.58
N PRO A 138 1.36 -21.94 -1.77
CA PRO A 138 2.42 -21.43 -0.89
C PRO A 138 3.46 -20.51 -1.57
N CYS A 139 3.73 -20.70 -2.87
CA CYS A 139 4.64 -19.87 -3.64
C CYS A 139 4.10 -18.48 -4.01
N LEU A 140 2.78 -18.25 -3.91
CA LEU A 140 2.12 -16.98 -4.17
C LEU A 140 1.65 -16.30 -2.90
N LYS A 141 1.79 -16.96 -1.74
CA LYS A 141 1.41 -16.36 -0.47
C LYS A 141 2.24 -15.13 -0.23
N ARG A 142 1.60 -14.06 0.25
CA ARG A 142 2.33 -12.85 0.62
C ARG A 142 3.23 -13.22 1.78
N GLU A 143 4.51 -13.44 1.50
CA GLU A 143 5.49 -13.69 2.56
C GLU A 143 5.54 -12.46 3.47
N GLN A 144 5.02 -12.61 4.68
CA GLN A 144 5.05 -11.58 5.69
C GLN A 144 6.52 -11.24 5.97
N GLY A 145 6.94 -10.03 5.61
CA GLY A 145 8.29 -9.53 5.90
C GLY A 145 9.24 -9.37 4.71
N HIS A 146 8.78 -9.49 3.46
CA HIS A 146 9.59 -9.14 2.29
C HIS A 146 8.89 -8.13 1.36
N TYR A 147 9.70 -7.31 0.72
CA TYR A 147 9.33 -6.50 -0.43
C TYR A 147 10.04 -7.00 -1.68
N TYR A 148 9.39 -6.77 -2.82
CA TYR A 148 9.93 -6.99 -4.15
C TYR A 148 10.24 -5.65 -4.78
N GLY A 149 11.46 -5.48 -5.28
CA GLY A 149 11.88 -4.35 -6.08
C GLY A 149 11.96 -4.76 -7.55
N TYR A 150 11.22 -4.07 -8.41
CA TYR A 150 11.28 -4.22 -9.86
C TYR A 150 12.03 -3.04 -10.43
N VAL A 151 13.06 -3.30 -11.23
CA VAL A 151 14.04 -2.29 -11.65
C VAL A 151 13.99 -2.12 -13.16
N TYR A 152 14.00 -0.87 -13.59
CA TYR A 152 14.39 -0.47 -14.94
C TYR A 152 15.64 0.40 -14.83
N PHE A 153 16.78 -0.18 -15.19
CA PHE A 153 18.07 0.49 -15.20
C PHE A 153 18.40 0.98 -16.60
N ARG A 154 18.76 2.26 -16.72
CA ARG A 154 19.27 2.86 -17.95
C ARG A 154 20.72 3.25 -17.76
N GLN A 155 21.58 2.74 -18.65
CA GLN A 155 22.95 3.17 -18.78
C GLN A 155 23.24 3.59 -20.22
N VAL A 156 23.42 4.89 -20.43
CA VAL A 156 23.77 5.45 -21.75
C VAL A 156 25.04 6.25 -21.66
N ARG A 157 25.83 6.26 -22.74
CA ARG A 157 27.04 7.07 -22.80
C ARG A 157 26.65 8.53 -22.86
N ASP A 158 27.19 9.32 -21.93
CA ASP A 158 26.98 10.76 -21.87
C ASP A 158 28.31 11.44 -21.59
N LYS A 159 28.81 12.17 -22.59
CA LYS A 159 30.10 12.87 -22.53
C LYS A 159 30.05 14.13 -21.67
N SER A 160 28.85 14.65 -21.37
CA SER A 160 28.68 15.83 -20.52
C SER A 160 28.93 15.51 -19.04
N LEU A 161 28.78 14.23 -18.66
CA LEU A 161 28.99 13.76 -17.30
C LEU A 161 30.46 13.38 -17.07
N LYS A 162 31.01 13.73 -15.90
CA LYS A 162 32.41 13.43 -15.54
C LYS A 162 32.77 11.94 -15.65
N ARG A 163 31.79 11.05 -15.43
CA ARG A 163 31.96 9.59 -15.52
C ARG A 163 31.81 9.04 -16.95
N GLY A 164 31.33 9.84 -17.89
CA GLY A 164 31.09 9.44 -19.28
C GLY A 164 29.83 8.61 -19.50
N TYR A 165 29.03 8.35 -18.45
CA TYR A 165 27.79 7.57 -18.53
C TYR A 165 26.71 8.18 -17.65
N PHE A 166 25.50 8.28 -18.18
CA PHE A 166 24.28 8.43 -17.41
C PHE A 166 23.89 7.05 -16.89
N GLN A 167 23.67 6.92 -15.59
CA GLN A 167 23.23 5.67 -14.96
C GLN A 167 22.15 5.98 -13.94
N LYS A 168 20.95 5.47 -14.19
CA LYS A 168 19.80 5.71 -13.32
C LYS A 168 18.82 4.54 -13.37
N SER A 169 18.22 4.24 -12.24
CA SER A 169 17.20 3.20 -12.08
C SER A 169 15.88 3.79 -11.62
N LEU A 170 14.80 3.41 -12.29
CA LEU A 170 13.44 3.54 -11.77
C LEU A 170 13.05 2.21 -11.12
N VAL A 171 12.57 2.27 -9.87
CA VAL A 171 12.32 1.09 -9.04
C VAL A 171 10.91 1.13 -8.49
N LEU A 172 10.12 0.10 -8.78
CA LEU A 172 8.80 -0.12 -8.18
C LEU A 172 8.95 -1.07 -7.00
N ILE A 173 8.51 -0.65 -5.81
CA ILE A 173 8.52 -1.50 -4.62
C ILE A 173 7.10 -2.00 -4.37
N SER A 174 6.91 -3.32 -4.28
CA SER A 174 5.60 -3.93 -4.03
C SER A 174 5.68 -5.10 -3.05
N LYS A 175 4.53 -5.42 -2.44
CA LYS A 175 4.31 -6.69 -1.71
C LYS A 175 3.83 -7.81 -2.63
N LEU A 176 3.51 -7.51 -3.88
CA LEU A 176 2.97 -8.44 -4.86
C LEU A 176 4.09 -8.99 -5.74
N PRO A 177 4.21 -10.32 -5.90
CA PRO A 177 5.26 -10.96 -6.70
C PRO A 177 4.94 -11.01 -8.22
N TYR A 178 4.37 -9.94 -8.80
CA TYR A 178 3.90 -9.90 -10.20
C TYR A 178 4.95 -9.38 -11.20
N VAL A 179 6.04 -10.14 -11.37
CA VAL A 179 7.23 -9.73 -12.16
C VAL A 179 6.87 -9.19 -13.56
N THR A 180 6.14 -9.95 -14.37
CA THR A 180 5.84 -9.57 -15.75
C THR A 180 4.98 -8.31 -15.84
N PHE A 181 4.02 -8.14 -14.92
CA PHE A 181 3.20 -6.94 -14.85
C PHE A 181 4.05 -5.71 -14.53
N PHE A 182 4.84 -5.76 -13.45
CA PHE A 182 5.65 -4.61 -13.04
C PHE A 182 6.78 -4.29 -14.03
N HIS A 183 7.34 -5.29 -14.71
CA HIS A 183 8.27 -5.04 -15.82
C HIS A 183 7.59 -4.31 -16.99
N SER A 184 6.35 -4.70 -17.33
CA SER A 184 5.60 -4.05 -18.40
C SER A 184 5.20 -2.62 -18.02
N LEU A 185 4.79 -2.41 -16.78
CA LEU A 185 4.52 -1.09 -16.22
C LEU A 185 5.78 -0.20 -16.26
N LEU A 186 6.94 -0.73 -15.88
CA LEU A 186 8.22 -0.02 -15.95
C LEU A 186 8.63 0.34 -17.39
N LYS A 187 8.31 -0.49 -18.39
CA LYS A 187 8.58 -0.16 -19.81
C LYS A 187 7.78 1.05 -20.29
N ILE A 188 6.67 1.37 -19.64
CA ILE A 188 5.87 2.57 -19.91
C ILE A 188 6.41 3.74 -19.07
N MET A 189 6.58 3.54 -17.77
CA MET A 189 6.92 4.62 -16.83
C MET A 189 8.36 5.11 -16.96
N ALA A 190 9.34 4.22 -17.16
CA ALA A 190 10.75 4.59 -17.11
C ALA A 190 11.18 5.48 -18.29
N PRO A 191 10.85 5.19 -19.57
CA PRO A 191 11.18 6.09 -20.67
C PRO A 191 10.60 7.49 -20.49
N GLU A 192 9.33 7.57 -20.10
CA GLU A 192 8.64 8.83 -19.81
C GLU A 192 9.32 9.61 -18.67
N TYR A 193 9.73 8.92 -17.60
CA TYR A 193 10.47 9.54 -16.50
C TYR A 193 11.84 10.06 -16.93
N PHE A 194 12.59 9.31 -17.72
CA PHE A 194 13.91 9.76 -18.16
C PHE A 194 13.85 10.98 -19.08
N GLU A 195 12.71 11.24 -19.72
CA GLU A 195 12.48 12.42 -20.55
C GLU A 195 11.84 13.58 -19.78
N LYS A 196 10.76 13.31 -19.03
CA LYS A 196 9.89 14.33 -18.40
C LYS A 196 10.14 14.52 -16.90
N GLN A 197 10.97 13.68 -16.27
CA GLN A 197 11.32 13.71 -14.85
C GLN A 197 10.10 13.58 -13.91
N GLU A 198 10.15 14.18 -12.73
CA GLU A 198 9.22 13.96 -11.61
C GLU A 198 7.72 14.14 -11.93
N PRO A 199 7.26 15.15 -12.70
CA PRO A 199 5.82 15.36 -12.95
C PRO A 199 5.11 14.16 -13.57
N CYS A 200 5.80 13.37 -14.40
CA CYS A 200 5.19 12.18 -14.99
C CYS A 200 4.98 11.06 -13.96
N LEU A 201 5.84 10.96 -12.94
CA LEU A 201 5.68 10.00 -11.85
C LEU A 201 4.55 10.41 -10.91
N GLU A 202 4.34 11.70 -10.69
CA GLU A 202 3.17 12.21 -9.97
C GLU A 202 1.88 11.83 -10.69
N ALA A 203 1.80 12.06 -12.01
CA ALA A 203 0.66 11.65 -12.82
C ALA A 203 0.44 10.13 -12.77
N ALA A 204 1.51 9.34 -12.90
CA ALA A 204 1.45 7.89 -12.80
C ALA A 204 0.95 7.41 -11.42
N CYS A 205 1.40 8.04 -10.33
CA CYS A 205 0.91 7.73 -8.99
C CYS A 205 -0.61 7.96 -8.88
N ASN A 206 -1.10 9.08 -9.42
CA ASN A 206 -2.54 9.40 -9.43
C ASN A 206 -3.35 8.41 -10.28
N ASP A 207 -2.83 7.98 -11.43
CA ASP A 207 -3.47 6.96 -12.26
C ASP A 207 -3.56 5.62 -11.50
N ILE A 208 -2.48 5.20 -10.84
CA ILE A 208 -2.41 3.97 -10.04
C ILE A 208 -3.37 4.00 -8.86
N ASP A 209 -3.54 5.17 -8.22
CA ASP A 209 -4.50 5.33 -7.12
C ASP A 209 -5.97 5.26 -7.55
N ARG A 210 -6.25 5.25 -8.86
CA ARG A 210 -7.61 5.03 -9.38
C ARG A 210 -7.87 3.57 -9.73
N TRP A 211 -6.85 2.71 -9.66
CA TRP A 211 -6.99 1.31 -10.04
C TRP A 211 -7.91 0.56 -9.06
N PRO A 212 -8.66 -0.44 -9.57
CA PRO A 212 -9.27 -1.42 -8.68
C PRO A 212 -8.19 -2.20 -7.93
N ALA A 213 -8.48 -2.64 -6.70
CA ALA A 213 -7.56 -3.52 -5.99
C ALA A 213 -7.34 -4.82 -6.79
N PRO A 214 -6.15 -5.46 -6.68
CA PRO A 214 -5.84 -6.69 -7.39
C PRO A 214 -6.70 -7.83 -6.83
N HIS A 215 -7.70 -8.29 -7.60
CA HIS A 215 -8.61 -9.36 -7.20
C HIS A 215 -8.40 -10.62 -8.04
N PRO A 216 -8.18 -11.79 -7.44
CA PRO A 216 -7.97 -13.00 -8.21
C PRO A 216 -9.14 -13.35 -9.15
N GLY A 217 -8.81 -13.86 -10.33
CA GLY A 217 -9.78 -14.40 -11.28
C GLY A 217 -10.56 -13.36 -12.10
N ARG A 218 -10.21 -12.08 -12.02
CA ARG A 218 -10.83 -11.01 -12.82
C ARG A 218 -9.82 -10.39 -13.79
N VAL A 219 -10.30 -9.99 -14.96
CA VAL A 219 -9.55 -9.11 -15.86
C VAL A 219 -9.70 -7.69 -15.32
N LEU A 220 -8.57 -7.06 -15.00
CA LEU A 220 -8.49 -5.68 -14.56
C LEU A 220 -8.00 -4.83 -15.73
N THR A 221 -8.62 -3.68 -15.91
CA THR A 221 -8.24 -2.68 -16.90
C THR A 221 -7.59 -1.52 -16.14
N LEU A 222 -6.30 -1.29 -16.39
CA LEU A 222 -5.45 -0.40 -15.60
C LEU A 222 -4.92 0.73 -16.49
N PRO A 223 -5.58 1.90 -16.51
CA PRO A 223 -5.10 3.08 -17.24
C PRO A 223 -3.82 3.63 -16.61
N ILE A 224 -2.83 3.97 -17.43
CA ILE A 224 -1.56 4.53 -17.00
C ILE A 224 -0.91 5.36 -18.09
N MET A 225 -0.62 6.64 -17.82
CA MET A 225 0.12 7.52 -18.74
C MET A 225 -0.45 7.52 -20.18
N GLY A 226 -1.77 7.49 -20.31
CA GLY A 226 -2.48 7.46 -21.61
C GLY A 226 -2.54 6.10 -22.31
N VAL A 227 -1.99 5.04 -21.70
CA VAL A 227 -2.08 3.65 -22.15
C VAL A 227 -2.99 2.85 -21.20
N VAL A 228 -3.47 1.70 -21.64
CA VAL A 228 -4.28 0.80 -20.81
C VAL A 228 -3.61 -0.57 -20.77
N ILE A 229 -3.32 -1.06 -19.56
CA ILE A 229 -2.82 -2.42 -19.35
C ILE A 229 -3.99 -3.29 -18.91
N LYS A 230 -4.23 -4.40 -19.62
CA LYS A 230 -5.18 -5.43 -19.18
C LYS A 230 -4.43 -6.57 -18.51
N VAL A 231 -4.80 -6.90 -17.28
CA VAL A 231 -4.20 -8.01 -16.53
C VAL A 231 -5.26 -8.95 -16.01
N LEU A 232 -5.07 -10.24 -16.21
CA LEU A 232 -5.91 -11.27 -15.61
C LEU A 232 -5.24 -11.74 -14.31
N ALA A 233 -5.88 -11.47 -13.18
CA ALA A 233 -5.36 -11.87 -11.89
C ALA A 233 -5.68 -13.35 -11.58
N HIS A 234 -5.63 -14.29 -12.52
CA HIS A 234 -5.74 -15.72 -12.14
C HIS A 234 -4.44 -16.18 -11.47
N LYS A 235 -4.59 -17.05 -10.46
CA LYS A 235 -3.56 -17.80 -9.74
C LYS A 235 -2.39 -18.12 -10.69
N LEU A 236 -1.30 -17.39 -10.53
CA LEU A 236 -0.10 -17.46 -11.38
C LEU A 236 0.58 -18.82 -11.15
N ASP A 237 0.18 -19.81 -11.96
CA ASP A 237 0.72 -21.16 -11.87
C ASP A 237 2.23 -21.16 -12.12
N GLY A 238 2.93 -22.09 -11.49
CA GLY A 238 4.39 -22.22 -11.56
C GLY A 238 4.85 -22.28 -13.02
N GLN A 239 5.61 -21.26 -13.44
CA GLN A 239 6.07 -21.06 -14.82
C GLN A 239 4.97 -20.97 -15.89
N LYS A 240 4.42 -19.76 -16.10
CA LYS A 240 4.52 -18.98 -17.36
C LYS A 240 3.64 -17.73 -17.30
N GLN A 241 4.26 -16.60 -17.60
CA GLN A 241 3.74 -15.48 -18.39
C GLN A 241 2.46 -14.78 -17.91
N ALA A 242 2.60 -13.53 -17.41
CA ALA A 242 1.50 -12.59 -17.52
C ALA A 242 1.42 -12.19 -19.00
N ASP A 243 0.40 -12.66 -19.70
CA ASP A 243 0.07 -12.10 -21.01
C ASP A 243 -0.47 -10.69 -20.78
N VAL A 244 0.39 -9.71 -21.03
CA VAL A 244 -0.07 -8.36 -21.30
C VAL A 244 -0.77 -8.44 -22.65
N LEU A 245 -2.10 -8.48 -22.61
CA LEU A 245 -2.92 -8.27 -23.79
C LEU A 245 -2.78 -6.79 -24.17
N ILE A 246 -1.77 -6.50 -25.01
CA ILE A 246 -1.63 -5.22 -25.73
C ILE A 246 -2.70 -5.17 -26.81
#